data_AF-A0A9W7A7F4-F1
#
_entry.id   AF-A0A9W7A7F4-F1
#
_cell.length_a   1.000
_cell.length_b   1.000
_cell.length_c   1.000
_cell.angle_alpha   90.00
_cell.angle_beta   90.00
_cell.angle_gamma   90.00
#
_symmetry.space_group_name_H-M   'P 1'
#
loop_
_entity.id
_entity.type
_entity.pdbx_description
1 polymer ?
#
loop_
_entity_poly.entity_id
_entity_poly.type
_entity_poly.pdbx_seq_one_letter_code
_entity_poly.pdbx_strand_id
1 'polypeptide(L)'
;MSIYQTGKAMGTAEYARDPRAAEKRIRNQLVMSQAFELDEGGKPKFPKLLGTLHPGHVRVEIVGRRIVKGARTFVEAKIKSREAKLSDPAFPASSKTTVEEELKYWRDKLKMIKGTWHFVVIDSPIPQAFVSDLSPRKIYVNTGLMTTLNCSDNELAMVLGHE
;
A
#
# COMPACT_ATOMS: atom_id res chain seq x y z
N MET A 1 -25.40 -23.53 -4.52
CA MET A 1 -24.25 -22.64 -4.82
C MET A 1 -24.68 -21.22 -4.48
N SER A 2 -24.03 -20.51 -3.55
CA SER A 2 -24.49 -19.17 -3.17
C SER A 2 -24.06 -18.12 -4.21
N ILE A 3 -24.84 -17.04 -4.34
CA ILE A 3 -24.54 -15.92 -5.26
C ILE A 3 -23.11 -15.39 -5.03
N TYR A 4 -22.64 -15.39 -3.79
CA TYR A 4 -21.27 -15.01 -3.43
C TYR A 4 -20.20 -15.95 -4.00
N GLN A 5 -20.43 -17.27 -3.94
CA GLN A 5 -19.50 -18.26 -4.49
C GLN A 5 -19.46 -18.21 -6.02
N THR A 6 -20.61 -18.03 -6.66
CA THR A 6 -20.70 -17.85 -8.12
C THR A 6 -20.03 -16.56 -8.56
N GLY A 7 -20.24 -15.45 -7.85
CA GLY A 7 -19.56 -14.17 -8.11
C GLY A 7 -18.04 -14.24 -7.93
N LYS A 8 -17.57 -14.94 -6.89
CA LYS A 8 -16.13 -15.19 -6.68
C LYS A 8 -15.52 -16.03 -7.81
N ALA A 9 -16.20 -17.10 -8.22
CA ALA A 9 -15.75 -17.98 -9.30
C ALA A 9 -15.69 -17.24 -10.65
N MET A 10 -16.71 -16.43 -10.97
CA MET A 10 -16.72 -15.58 -12.16
C MET A 10 -15.61 -14.53 -12.11
N GLY A 11 -15.42 -13.85 -10.98
CA GLY A 11 -14.33 -12.89 -10.80
C GLY A 11 -12.95 -13.52 -11.00
N THR A 12 -12.73 -14.74 -10.49
CA THR A 12 -11.48 -15.48 -10.72
C THR A 12 -11.29 -15.90 -12.17
N ALA A 13 -12.35 -16.31 -12.86
CA ALA A 13 -12.28 -16.70 -14.28
C ALA A 13 -12.01 -15.49 -15.18
N GLU A 14 -12.64 -14.34 -14.92
CA GLU A 14 -12.38 -13.10 -15.63
C GLU A 14 -10.94 -12.59 -15.40
N TYR A 15 -10.48 -12.63 -14.15
CA TYR A 15 -9.10 -12.27 -13.82
C TYR A 15 -8.09 -13.21 -14.51
N ALA A 16 -8.36 -14.51 -14.56
CA ALA A 16 -7.49 -15.47 -15.24
C ALA A 16 -7.43 -15.24 -16.76
N ARG A 17 -8.52 -14.75 -17.36
CA ARG A 17 -8.61 -14.48 -18.80
C ARG A 17 -7.87 -13.21 -19.22
N ASP A 18 -8.04 -12.11 -18.47
CA ASP A 18 -7.32 -10.86 -18.69
C ASP A 18 -7.01 -10.15 -17.35
N PRO A 19 -5.86 -10.47 -16.73
CA PRO A 19 -5.47 -9.89 -15.46
C PRO A 19 -5.35 -8.36 -15.50
N ARG A 20 -4.89 -7.80 -16.63
CA ARG A 20 -4.64 -6.36 -16.77
C ARG A 20 -5.95 -5.59 -16.84
N ALA A 21 -6.92 -6.08 -17.61
CA ALA A 21 -8.24 -5.46 -17.67
C ALA A 21 -8.98 -5.55 -16.33
N ALA A 22 -8.88 -6.70 -15.65
CA ALA A 22 -9.47 -6.88 -14.33
C ALA A 22 -8.85 -5.94 -13.29
N GLU A 23 -7.52 -5.83 -13.25
CA GLU A 23 -6.79 -4.91 -12.37
C GLU A 23 -7.16 -3.45 -12.64
N LYS A 24 -7.26 -3.05 -13.91
CA LYS A 24 -7.72 -1.71 -14.31
C LYS A 24 -9.15 -1.44 -13.82
N ARG A 25 -10.05 -2.43 -13.90
CA ARG A 25 -11.43 -2.31 -13.43
C ARG A 25 -11.50 -2.14 -11.91
N ILE A 26 -10.80 -3.00 -11.16
CA ILE A 26 -10.70 -2.92 -9.70
C ILE A 26 -10.15 -1.56 -9.28
N ARG A 27 -9.04 -1.13 -9.89
CA ARG A 27 -8.45 0.19 -9.63
C ARG A 27 -9.46 1.31 -9.86
N ASN A 28 -10.15 1.28 -10.99
CA ASN A 28 -11.12 2.31 -11.34
C ASN A 28 -12.29 2.35 -10.35
N GLN A 29 -12.78 1.18 -9.90
CA GLN A 29 -13.82 1.09 -8.88
C GLN A 29 -13.36 1.67 -7.54
N LEU A 30 -12.13 1.34 -7.11
CA LEU A 30 -11.54 1.88 -5.88
C LEU A 30 -11.42 3.40 -5.94
N VAL A 31 -10.84 3.93 -7.02
CA VAL A 31 -10.68 5.37 -7.24
C VAL A 31 -12.03 6.09 -7.22
N MET A 32 -13.04 5.56 -7.91
CA MET A 32 -14.39 6.14 -7.91
C MET A 32 -15.04 6.15 -6.53
N SER A 33 -14.77 5.15 -5.69
CA SER A 33 -15.37 5.09 -4.35
C SER A 33 -14.76 6.07 -3.36
N GLN A 34 -13.51 6.48 -3.56
CA GLN A 34 -12.75 7.29 -2.59
C GLN A 34 -12.53 8.74 -3.05
N ALA A 35 -12.46 8.98 -4.37
CA ALA A 35 -12.23 10.30 -4.94
C ALA A 35 -13.44 10.75 -5.79
N PHE A 36 -14.66 10.35 -5.39
CA PHE A 36 -15.87 10.67 -6.13
C PHE A 36 -16.06 12.19 -6.26
N GLU A 37 -16.26 12.64 -7.49
CA GLU A 37 -16.57 14.03 -7.80
C GLU A 37 -17.75 14.11 -8.77
N LEU A 38 -18.51 15.19 -8.68
CA LEU A 38 -19.53 15.55 -9.66
C LEU A 38 -18.98 16.63 -10.59
N ASP A 39 -19.35 16.56 -11.88
CA ASP A 39 -19.15 17.68 -12.80
C ASP A 39 -20.15 18.83 -12.54
N GLU A 40 -20.00 19.93 -13.27
CA GLU A 40 -20.88 21.11 -13.16
C GLU A 40 -22.36 20.77 -13.45
N GLY A 41 -22.63 19.67 -14.14
CA GLY A 41 -23.97 19.15 -14.43
C GLY A 41 -24.47 18.12 -13.42
N GLY A 42 -23.76 17.90 -12.31
CA GLY A 42 -24.12 16.92 -11.29
C GLY A 42 -23.90 15.46 -11.69
N LYS A 43 -23.15 15.18 -12.76
CA LYS A 43 -22.84 13.81 -13.19
C LYS A 43 -21.53 13.32 -12.57
N PRO A 44 -21.41 12.03 -12.24
CA PRO A 44 -20.16 11.43 -11.79
C PRO A 44 -19.01 11.68 -12.77
N LYS A 45 -17.96 12.35 -12.31
CA LYS A 45 -16.73 12.58 -13.06
C LYS A 45 -15.69 11.57 -12.59
N PHE A 46 -15.06 10.87 -13.54
CA PHE A 46 -13.99 9.95 -13.21
C PHE A 46 -12.73 10.72 -12.80
N PRO A 47 -12.15 10.45 -11.61
CA PRO A 47 -10.95 11.14 -11.15
C PRO A 47 -9.77 10.88 -12.06
N LYS A 48 -9.05 11.93 -12.42
CA LYS A 48 -7.90 11.82 -13.33
C LYS A 48 -6.72 11.23 -12.58
N LEU A 49 -6.13 10.16 -13.10
CA LEU A 49 -4.86 9.66 -12.58
C LEU A 49 -3.71 10.47 -13.16
N LEU A 50 -2.80 10.93 -12.31
CA LEU A 50 -1.64 11.70 -12.74
C LEU A 50 -0.55 10.77 -13.29
N GLY A 51 0.04 11.18 -14.41
CA GLY A 51 1.17 10.49 -15.00
C GLY A 51 2.39 10.47 -14.07
N THR A 52 3.28 9.50 -14.26
CA THR A 52 4.49 9.30 -13.44
C THR A 52 5.47 10.47 -13.49
N LEU A 53 5.44 11.28 -14.56
CA LEU A 53 6.26 12.48 -14.70
C LEU A 53 5.65 13.73 -14.06
N HIS A 54 4.42 13.64 -13.53
CA HIS A 54 3.80 14.78 -12.88
C HIS A 54 4.54 15.12 -11.57
N PRO A 55 4.81 16.39 -11.24
CA PRO A 55 5.58 16.77 -10.06
C PRO A 55 5.05 16.17 -8.75
N GLY A 56 3.72 16.16 -8.57
CA GLY A 56 3.08 15.52 -7.41
C GLY A 56 3.31 14.00 -7.35
N HIS A 57 3.33 13.32 -8.50
CA HIS A 57 3.64 11.89 -8.57
C HIS A 57 5.09 11.64 -8.18
N VAL A 58 6.02 12.37 -8.80
CA VAL A 58 7.47 12.27 -8.50
C VAL A 58 7.74 12.48 -7.01
N ARG A 59 7.10 13.49 -6.42
CA ARG A 59 7.21 13.79 -4.99
C ARG A 59 6.73 12.63 -4.10
N VAL A 60 5.50 12.15 -4.33
CA VAL A 60 4.92 11.02 -3.59
C VAL A 60 5.80 9.78 -3.74
N GLU A 61 6.29 9.50 -4.95
CA GLU A 61 7.14 8.34 -5.22
C GLU A 61 8.48 8.42 -4.48
N ILE A 62 9.14 9.59 -4.45
CA ILE A 62 10.38 9.79 -3.70
C ILE A 62 10.15 9.54 -2.20
N VAL A 63 9.11 10.15 -1.63
CA VAL A 63 8.77 10.01 -0.21
C VAL A 63 8.41 8.56 0.12
N GLY A 64 7.50 7.97 -0.64
CA GLY A 64 7.05 6.60 -0.46
C GLY A 64 8.17 5.56 -0.57
N ARG A 65 9.09 5.72 -1.54
CA ARG A 65 10.27 4.85 -1.67
C ARG A 65 11.20 4.94 -0.46
N ARG A 66 11.37 6.13 0.12
CA ARG A 66 12.16 6.31 1.35
C ARG A 66 11.53 5.58 2.53
N ILE A 67 10.22 5.66 2.69
CA ILE A 67 9.47 4.94 3.75
C ILE A 67 9.67 3.43 3.60
N VAL A 68 9.39 2.88 2.41
CA VAL A 68 9.52 1.43 2.15
C VAL A 68 10.96 0.96 2.41
N LYS A 69 11.97 1.75 2.01
CA LYS A 69 13.38 1.45 2.29
C LYS A 69 13.68 1.50 3.79
N GLY A 70 13.19 2.52 4.50
CA GLY A 70 13.36 2.65 5.95
C GLY A 70 12.73 1.50 6.72
N ALA A 71 11.47 1.18 6.40
CA ALA A 71 10.72 0.06 6.98
C ALA A 71 11.45 -1.28 6.75
N ARG A 72 11.93 -1.52 5.53
CA ARG A 72 12.73 -2.71 5.22
C ARG A 72 13.99 -2.80 6.07
N THR A 73 14.77 -1.72 6.12
CA THR A 73 16.03 -1.66 6.89
C THR A 73 15.76 -1.93 8.38
N PHE A 74 14.69 -1.35 8.92
CA PHE A 74 14.28 -1.55 10.30
C PHE A 74 13.91 -3.00 10.59
N VAL A 75 13.08 -3.62 9.74
CA VAL A 75 12.66 -5.01 9.92
C VAL A 75 13.84 -5.98 9.78
N GLU A 76 14.71 -5.77 8.80
CA GLU A 76 15.94 -6.57 8.61
C GLU A 76 16.85 -6.49 9.85
N ALA A 77 17.02 -5.29 10.43
CA ALA A 77 17.78 -5.11 11.66
C ALA A 77 17.13 -5.84 12.85
N LYS A 78 15.79 -5.84 12.95
CA LYS A 78 15.07 -6.60 14.00
C LYS A 78 15.30 -8.10 13.82
N ILE A 79 15.18 -8.63 12.62
CA ILE A 79 15.43 -10.06 12.30
C ILE A 79 16.86 -10.43 12.71
N LYS A 80 17.86 -9.70 12.22
CA LYS A 80 19.27 -9.95 12.52
C LYS A 80 19.55 -9.96 14.03
N SER A 81 18.95 -9.03 14.77
CA SER A 81 19.08 -8.97 16.23
C SER A 81 18.48 -10.19 16.94
N ARG A 82 17.36 -10.76 16.44
CA ARG A 82 16.76 -11.97 17.04
C ARG A 82 17.54 -13.23 16.67
N GLU A 83 17.99 -13.33 15.42
CA GLU A 83 18.83 -14.44 14.97
C GLU A 83 20.15 -14.51 15.76
N ALA A 84 20.76 -13.35 16.04
CA ALA A 84 21.95 -13.28 16.90
C ALA A 84 21.68 -13.78 18.32
N LYS A 85 20.53 -13.42 18.92
CA LYS A 85 20.12 -13.92 20.25
C LYS A 85 19.91 -15.43 20.28
N LEU A 86 19.27 -16.00 19.26
CA LEU A 86 19.03 -17.45 19.18
C LEU A 86 20.31 -18.25 18.95
N SER A 87 21.30 -17.63 18.30
CA SER A 87 22.60 -18.25 18.01
C SER A 87 23.57 -18.18 19.19
N ASP A 88 23.28 -17.37 20.21
CA ASP A 88 24.10 -17.24 21.41
C ASP A 88 23.92 -18.47 22.34
N PRO A 89 24.96 -19.28 22.59
CA PRO A 89 24.89 -20.44 23.47
C PRO A 89 24.51 -20.09 24.91
N ALA A 90 24.79 -18.86 25.35
CA ALA A 90 24.45 -18.37 26.68
C ALA A 90 22.99 -17.89 26.79
N PHE A 91 22.22 -17.87 25.69
CA PHE A 91 20.85 -17.37 25.70
C PHE A 91 19.91 -18.32 26.45
N PRO A 92 19.12 -17.81 27.42
CA PRO A 92 18.26 -18.64 28.26
C PRO A 92 17.28 -19.50 27.45
N ALA A 93 17.31 -20.82 27.68
CA ALA A 93 16.42 -21.76 27.00
C ALA A 93 14.93 -21.43 27.20
N SER A 94 14.57 -20.92 28.39
CA SER A 94 13.21 -20.50 28.74
C SER A 94 12.68 -19.32 27.90
N SER A 95 13.57 -18.55 27.25
CA SER A 95 13.18 -17.40 26.41
C SER A 95 13.27 -17.68 24.91
N LYS A 96 13.74 -18.88 24.49
CA LYS A 96 13.95 -19.21 23.07
C LYS A 96 12.64 -19.19 22.28
N THR A 97 11.58 -19.81 22.82
CA THR A 97 10.27 -19.88 22.16
C THR A 97 9.71 -18.49 21.86
N THR A 98 9.77 -17.56 22.81
CA THR A 98 9.31 -16.18 22.60
C THR A 98 10.10 -15.47 21.51
N VAL A 99 11.42 -15.64 21.46
CA VAL A 99 12.27 -15.02 20.43
C VAL A 99 12.03 -15.65 19.05
N GLU A 100 11.75 -16.95 18.98
CA GLU A 100 11.36 -17.63 17.73
C GLU A 100 10.02 -17.11 17.19
N GLU A 101 9.04 -16.88 18.06
CA GLU A 101 7.76 -16.26 17.70
C GLU A 101 7.94 -14.82 17.21
N GLU A 102 8.75 -14.01 17.90
CA GLU A 102 9.12 -12.67 17.43
C GLU A 102 9.82 -12.73 16.06
N LEU A 103 10.76 -13.66 15.88
CA LEU A 103 11.49 -13.82 14.63
C LEU A 103 10.54 -14.19 13.48
N LYS A 104 9.58 -15.09 13.73
CA LYS A 104 8.53 -15.44 12.77
C LYS A 104 7.69 -14.21 12.42
N TYR A 105 7.24 -13.45 13.41
CA TYR A 105 6.50 -12.21 13.22
C TYR A 105 7.27 -11.23 12.30
N TRP A 106 8.54 -10.96 12.59
CA TRP A 106 9.34 -10.03 11.79
C TRP A 106 9.62 -10.55 10.38
N ARG A 107 9.82 -11.86 10.21
CA ARG A 107 9.96 -12.49 8.88
C ARG A 107 8.70 -12.36 8.04
N ASP A 108 7.53 -12.50 8.65
CA ASP A 108 6.25 -12.31 7.96
C ASP A 108 6.03 -10.84 7.59
N LYS A 109 6.39 -9.89 8.47
CA LYS A 109 6.42 -8.45 8.11
C LYS A 109 7.39 -8.15 6.97
N LEU A 110 8.57 -8.79 6.94
CA LEU A 110 9.50 -8.63 5.83
C LEU A 110 8.87 -9.10 4.52
N LYS A 111 8.15 -10.22 4.49
CA LYS A 111 7.44 -10.70 3.27
C LYS A 111 6.41 -9.68 2.77
N MET A 112 5.69 -9.03 3.67
CA MET A 112 4.71 -7.99 3.32
C MET A 112 5.41 -6.77 2.69
N ILE A 113 6.48 -6.28 3.29
CA ILE A 113 7.21 -5.10 2.80
C ILE A 113 8.05 -5.42 1.55
N LYS A 114 8.53 -6.66 1.42
CA LYS A 114 9.36 -7.13 0.32
C LYS A 114 8.54 -7.23 -0.96
N GLY A 115 8.85 -6.34 -1.91
CA GLY A 115 8.22 -6.26 -3.22
C GLY A 115 8.30 -4.84 -3.78
N THR A 116 7.79 -4.65 -4.98
CA THR A 116 7.68 -3.34 -5.61
C THR A 116 6.37 -2.69 -5.18
N TRP A 117 6.48 -1.62 -4.40
CA TRP A 117 5.35 -0.75 -4.06
C TRP A 117 5.18 0.28 -5.15
N HIS A 118 3.92 0.54 -5.51
CA HIS A 118 3.56 1.56 -6.49
C HIS A 118 2.72 2.63 -5.81
N PHE A 119 2.90 3.86 -6.25
CA PHE A 119 2.16 5.00 -5.76
C PHE A 119 1.27 5.51 -6.90
N VAL A 120 -0.02 5.65 -6.65
CA VAL A 120 -0.98 6.09 -7.65
C VAL A 120 -1.54 7.42 -7.20
N VAL A 121 -1.16 8.49 -7.90
CA VAL A 121 -1.65 9.83 -7.57
C VAL A 121 -2.91 10.15 -8.35
N ILE A 122 -3.95 10.53 -7.62
CA ILE A 122 -5.28 10.87 -8.12
C ILE A 122 -5.43 12.39 -8.03
N ASP A 123 -5.83 13.01 -9.13
CA ASP A 123 -6.19 14.42 -9.17
C ASP A 123 -7.56 14.60 -8.51
N SER A 124 -7.55 14.93 -7.23
CA SER A 124 -8.73 15.18 -6.42
C SER A 124 -8.38 16.10 -5.25
N PRO A 125 -9.17 17.16 -4.97
CA PRO A 125 -8.88 18.12 -3.91
C PRO A 125 -9.13 17.55 -2.50
N ILE A 126 -9.76 16.37 -2.40
CA ILE A 126 -10.02 15.68 -1.13
C ILE A 126 -8.69 15.19 -0.55
N PRO A 127 -8.27 15.64 0.65
CA PRO A 127 -6.97 15.28 1.22
C PRO A 127 -6.98 13.88 1.82
N GLN A 128 -6.78 12.86 1.00
CA GLN A 128 -6.85 11.46 1.40
C GLN A 128 -5.74 10.60 0.75
N ALA A 129 -5.31 9.57 1.48
CA ALA A 129 -4.58 8.43 0.93
C ALA A 129 -5.27 7.14 1.39
N PHE A 130 -5.07 6.04 0.65
CA PHE A 130 -5.63 4.74 1.02
C PHE A 130 -4.88 3.57 0.37
N VAL A 131 -5.01 2.39 0.98
CA VAL A 131 -4.64 1.08 0.42
C VAL A 131 -5.87 0.20 0.22
N SER A 132 -5.72 -0.88 -0.54
CA SER A 132 -6.78 -1.88 -0.70
C SER A 132 -6.22 -3.29 -0.84
N ASP A 133 -6.83 -4.25 -0.16
CA ASP A 133 -6.52 -5.68 -0.30
C ASP A 133 -6.75 -6.20 -1.74
N LEU A 134 -7.64 -5.53 -2.49
CA LEU A 134 -7.93 -5.87 -3.89
C LEU A 134 -6.84 -5.34 -4.85
N SER A 135 -5.97 -4.42 -4.39
CA SER A 135 -4.81 -3.94 -5.15
C SER A 135 -3.59 -3.87 -4.25
N PRO A 136 -3.01 -5.02 -3.88
CA PRO A 136 -1.92 -5.07 -2.91
C PRO A 136 -0.69 -4.32 -3.42
N ARG A 137 0.09 -3.75 -2.49
CA ARG A 137 1.34 -3.00 -2.76
C ARG A 137 1.13 -1.73 -3.57
N LYS A 138 -0.07 -1.15 -3.49
CA LYS A 138 -0.38 0.15 -4.07
C LYS A 138 -0.94 1.07 -3.01
N ILE A 139 -0.36 2.25 -2.91
CA ILE A 139 -0.89 3.34 -2.11
C ILE A 139 -1.46 4.36 -3.07
N TYR A 140 -2.74 4.67 -2.90
CA TYR A 140 -3.46 5.68 -3.64
C TYR A 140 -3.39 6.99 -2.86
N VAL A 141 -3.10 8.10 -3.55
CA VAL A 141 -2.85 9.39 -2.92
C VAL A 141 -3.57 10.47 -3.70
N ASN A 142 -4.49 11.17 -3.06
CA ASN A 142 -5.17 12.30 -3.69
C ASN A 142 -4.30 13.56 -3.61
N THR A 143 -4.36 14.41 -4.64
CA THR A 143 -3.61 15.67 -4.70
C THR A 143 -3.96 16.63 -3.56
N GLY A 144 -5.16 16.54 -3.00
CA GLY A 144 -5.60 17.34 -1.86
C GLY A 144 -4.66 17.33 -0.66
N LEU A 145 -3.93 16.24 -0.42
CA LEU A 145 -2.90 16.20 0.63
C LEU A 145 -1.78 17.21 0.38
N MET A 146 -1.40 17.40 -0.89
CA MET A 146 -0.32 18.29 -1.30
C MET A 146 -0.81 19.70 -1.63
N THR A 147 -2.06 19.86 -2.08
CA THR A 147 -2.59 21.14 -2.55
C THR A 147 -3.46 21.84 -1.50
N THR A 148 -4.39 21.10 -0.89
CA THR A 148 -5.35 21.65 0.09
C THR A 148 -4.73 21.73 1.49
N LEU A 149 -4.11 20.64 1.95
CA LEU A 149 -3.42 20.63 3.26
C LEU A 149 -1.99 21.15 3.17
N ASN A 150 -1.44 21.26 1.96
CA ASN A 150 -0.05 21.67 1.72
C ASN A 150 0.96 20.89 2.58
N CYS A 151 0.74 19.57 2.73
CA CYS A 151 1.60 18.73 3.57
C CYS A 151 3.06 18.83 3.11
N SER A 152 3.96 19.01 4.08
CA SER A 152 5.41 18.83 3.92
C SER A 152 5.76 17.38 3.60
N ASP A 153 7.00 17.12 3.17
CA ASP A 153 7.45 15.75 2.87
C ASP A 153 7.41 14.85 4.12
N ASN A 154 7.58 15.40 5.31
CA ASN A 154 7.51 14.65 6.56
C ASN A 154 6.08 14.27 6.92
N GLU A 155 5.13 15.20 6.78
CA GLU A 155 3.71 14.92 7.02
C GLU A 155 3.16 13.93 5.98
N LEU A 156 3.56 14.10 4.71
CA LEU A 156 3.25 13.14 3.67
C LEU A 156 3.85 11.76 4.01
N ALA A 157 5.07 11.71 4.54
CA ALA A 157 5.68 10.46 4.97
C ALA A 157 4.93 9.79 6.13
N MET A 158 4.37 10.57 7.05
CA MET A 158 3.54 10.04 8.14
C MET A 158 2.24 9.43 7.61
N VAL A 159 1.55 10.13 6.70
CA VAL A 159 0.31 9.62 6.08
C VAL A 159 0.62 8.36 5.28
N LEU A 160 1.60 8.38 4.38
CA LEU A 160 1.95 7.22 3.56
C LEU A 160 2.57 6.06 4.35
N GLY A 161 3.09 6.32 5.56
CA GLY A 161 3.59 5.28 6.44
C GLY A 161 2.51 4.64 7.32
N HIS A 162 1.39 5.33 7.51
CA HIS A 162 0.20 4.78 8.16
C HIS A 162 -0.52 3.79 7.24
N GLU A 163 -0.65 4.16 5.97
CA GLU A 163 -1.22 3.34 4.89
C GLU A 163 -0.32 2.15 4.50
#